data_AF-A0A3M1ANQ2-F1
#
_entry.id   AF-A0A3M1ANQ2-F1
#
_cell.length_a   1.000
_cell.length_b   1.000
_cell.length_c   1.000
_cell.angle_alpha   90.00
_cell.angle_beta   90.00
_cell.angle_gamma   90.00
#
_symmetry.space_group_name_H-M   'P 1'
#
loop_
_entity.id
_entity.type
_entity.pdbx_description
1 polymer ?
#
loop_
_entity_poly.entity_id
_entity_poly.type
_entity_poly.pdbx_seq_one_letter_code
_entity_poly.pdbx_strand_id
1 'polypeptide(L)'
;MGSLAFWIDQSLGIYEAWNAVWLLFSGYLLPIELLPPAVERLARVLPFRFMTSFPVEIVTGGISAGEILHGFLLQGGWVLAFLLLSRRTWRSGIRRYGAFGA
;
A
#
# COMPACT_ATOMS: atom_id res chain seq x y z
N MET A 1 -10.93 33.00 4.12
CA MET A 1 -11.15 31.63 4.62
C MET A 1 -11.39 30.59 3.52
N GLY A 2 -11.53 30.94 2.23
CA GLY A 2 -11.69 29.96 1.13
C GLY A 2 -10.40 29.53 0.43
N SER A 3 -9.28 30.23 0.65
CA SER A 3 -8.00 29.99 -0.05
C SER A 3 -7.16 28.83 0.54
N LEU A 4 -7.46 28.38 1.75
CA LEU A 4 -6.82 27.21 2.37
C LEU A 4 -7.46 25.88 1.93
N ALA A 5 -8.71 25.91 1.45
CA ALA A 5 -9.42 24.72 1.01
C ALA A 5 -8.73 24.03 -0.18
N PHE A 6 -8.13 24.79 -1.09
CA PHE A 6 -7.46 24.22 -2.28
C PHE A 6 -6.22 23.36 -1.94
N TRP A 7 -5.57 23.65 -0.81
CA TRP A 7 -4.39 22.90 -0.34
C TRP A 7 -4.75 21.80 0.66
N ILE A 8 -5.85 21.94 1.39
CA ILE A 8 -6.37 20.94 2.33
C ILE A 8 -7.09 19.80 1.57
N ASP A 9 -7.76 20.10 0.46
CA ASP A 9 -8.58 19.14 -0.29
C ASP A 9 -7.75 18.09 -1.07
N GLN A 10 -6.63 18.50 -1.69
CA GLN A 10 -5.83 17.56 -2.48
C GLN A 10 -5.20 16.44 -1.64
N SER A 11 -4.68 16.76 -0.45
CA SER A 11 -4.05 15.75 0.42
C SER A 11 -5.09 14.84 1.05
N LEU A 12 -6.26 15.38 1.42
CA LEU A 12 -7.35 14.60 1.99
C LEU A 12 -7.96 13.66 0.95
N GLY A 13 -8.24 14.12 -0.27
CA GLY A 13 -8.79 13.27 -1.34
C GLY A 13 -7.87 12.09 -1.71
N ILE A 14 -6.55 12.32 -1.73
CA ILE A 14 -5.56 11.24 -1.92
C ILE A 14 -5.60 10.24 -0.76
N TYR A 15 -5.70 10.73 0.48
CA TYR A 15 -5.79 9.90 1.67
C TYR A 15 -7.08 9.06 1.70
N GLU A 16 -8.23 9.65 1.37
CA GLU A 16 -9.51 8.94 1.28
C GLU A 16 -9.50 7.87 0.18
N ALA A 17 -8.95 8.19 -1.00
CA ALA A 17 -8.79 7.22 -2.07
C ALA A 17 -7.85 6.07 -1.65
N TRP A 18 -6.74 6.39 -1.00
CA TRP A 18 -5.84 5.38 -0.44
C TRP A 18 -6.56 4.49 0.59
N ASN A 19 -7.33 5.08 1.50
CA ASN A 19 -8.11 4.34 2.48
C ASN A 19 -9.14 3.42 1.84
N ALA A 20 -9.85 3.88 0.81
CA ALA A 20 -10.81 3.05 0.09
C ALA A 20 -10.13 1.82 -0.54
N VAL A 21 -8.98 2.02 -1.19
CA VAL A 21 -8.19 0.93 -1.77
C VAL A 21 -7.67 0.00 -0.67
N TRP A 22 -7.10 0.55 0.40
CA TRP A 22 -6.62 -0.25 1.53
C TRP A 22 -7.75 -1.07 2.15
N LEU A 23 -8.90 -0.46 2.41
CA LEU A 23 -10.06 -1.12 3.02
C LEU A 23 -10.57 -2.30 2.18
N LEU A 24 -10.58 -2.14 0.86
CA LEU A 24 -11.04 -3.16 -0.09
C LEU A 24 -10.05 -4.33 -0.23
N PHE A 25 -8.75 -4.05 -0.29
CA PHE A 25 -7.72 -5.04 -0.65
C PHE A 25 -6.90 -5.56 0.54
N SER A 26 -7.04 -4.99 1.73
CA SER A 26 -6.30 -5.43 2.94
C SER A 26 -6.90 -6.66 3.61
N GLY A 27 -8.17 -6.98 3.34
CA GLY A 27 -8.94 -7.99 4.07
C GLY A 27 -9.50 -7.49 5.41
N TYR A 28 -9.54 -6.17 5.63
CA TYR A 28 -10.02 -5.58 6.89
C TYR A 28 -11.52 -5.76 7.13
N LEU A 29 -12.36 -5.54 6.11
CA LEU A 29 -13.83 -5.68 6.25
C LEU A 29 -14.29 -7.13 6.18
N LEU A 30 -13.69 -7.91 5.27
CA LEU A 30 -13.97 -9.32 5.05
C LEU A 30 -12.72 -10.04 4.55
N PRO A 31 -12.58 -11.36 4.79
CA PRO A 31 -11.50 -12.15 4.23
C PRO A 31 -11.42 -11.96 2.71
N ILE A 32 -10.22 -11.74 2.20
CA ILE A 32 -9.98 -11.51 0.76
C ILE A 32 -10.40 -12.69 -0.12
N GLU A 33 -10.52 -13.90 0.44
CA GLU A 33 -11.00 -15.10 -0.24
C GLU A 33 -12.49 -15.03 -0.63
N LEU A 34 -13.26 -14.15 0.02
CA LEU A 34 -14.67 -13.94 -0.30
C LEU A 34 -14.88 -12.93 -1.44
N LEU A 35 -13.81 -12.31 -1.93
CA LEU A 35 -13.88 -11.38 -3.06
C LEU A 35 -14.11 -12.12 -4.38
N PRO A 36 -14.65 -11.46 -5.42
CA PRO A 36 -14.75 -12.05 -6.75
C PRO A 36 -13.38 -12.55 -7.25
N PRO A 37 -13.30 -13.67 -8.00
CA PRO A 37 -12.04 -14.36 -8.29
C PRO A 37 -10.95 -13.51 -8.98
N ALA A 38 -11.34 -12.50 -9.76
CA ALA A 38 -10.40 -11.57 -10.38
C ALA A 38 -9.80 -10.58 -9.38
N VAL A 39 -10.63 -10.09 -8.46
CA VAL A 39 -10.26 -9.11 -7.43
C VAL A 39 -9.42 -9.78 -6.34
N GLU A 40 -9.80 -10.98 -5.93
CA GLU A 40 -9.05 -11.81 -4.99
C GLU A 40 -7.61 -12.05 -5.48
N ARG A 41 -7.43 -12.44 -6.75
CA ARG A 41 -6.11 -12.67 -7.33
C ARG A 41 -5.23 -11.41 -7.29
N LEU A 42 -5.82 -10.24 -7.53
CA LEU A 42 -5.11 -8.97 -7.40
C LEU A 42 -4.77 -8.67 -5.94
N ALA A 43 -5.72 -8.83 -5.02
CA ALA A 43 -5.53 -8.61 -3.58
C ALA A 43 -4.38 -9.44 -3.01
N ARG A 44 -4.23 -10.70 -3.46
CA ARG A 44 -3.19 -11.62 -3.00
C ARG A 44 -1.75 -11.16 -3.31
N VAL A 45 -1.57 -10.38 -4.37
CA VAL A 45 -0.25 -9.91 -4.84
C VAL A 45 0.02 -8.47 -4.40
N LEU A 46 -1.03 -7.67 -4.21
CA LEU A 46 -0.92 -6.28 -3.80
C LEU A 46 -0.32 -6.12 -2.39
N PRO A 47 0.31 -4.96 -2.10
CA PRO A 47 0.96 -4.72 -0.82
C PRO A 47 -0.05 -4.64 0.35
N PHE A 48 -1.32 -4.35 0.07
CA PHE A 48 -2.36 -4.12 1.07
C PHE A 48 -2.67 -5.36 1.92
N ARG A 49 -2.69 -6.56 1.31
CA ARG A 49 -2.91 -7.82 2.04
C ARG A 49 -1.87 -8.02 3.15
N PHE A 50 -0.62 -7.66 2.89
CA PHE A 50 0.48 -7.82 3.86
C PHE A 50 0.35 -6.90 5.08
N MET A 51 -0.54 -5.90 5.03
CA MET A 51 -0.79 -4.99 6.15
C MET A 51 -1.79 -5.56 7.17
N THR A 52 -2.66 -6.49 6.77
CA THR A 52 -3.75 -6.98 7.65
C THR A 52 -4.04 -8.46 7.47
N SER A 53 -4.51 -8.90 6.29
CA SER A 53 -4.86 -10.31 6.05
C SER A 53 -3.70 -11.29 6.29
N PHE A 54 -2.50 -11.00 5.78
CA PHE A 54 -1.37 -11.93 5.87
C PHE A 54 -0.95 -12.30 7.31
N PRO A 55 -0.72 -11.35 8.25
CA PRO A 55 -0.40 -11.71 9.63
C PRO A 55 -1.56 -12.43 10.33
N VAL A 56 -2.82 -12.10 9.99
CA VAL A 56 -4.00 -12.82 10.52
C VAL A 56 -3.97 -14.27 10.06
N GLU A 57 -3.76 -14.53 8.77
CA GLU A 57 -3.67 -15.88 8.19
C GLU A 57 -2.51 -16.71 8.81
N ILE A 58 -1.37 -16.07 9.11
CA ILE A 58 -0.25 -16.72 9.81
C ILE A 58 -0.67 -17.15 11.22
N VAL A 59 -1.30 -16.26 11.98
CA VAL A 59 -1.67 -16.51 13.38
C VAL A 59 -2.80 -17.53 13.48
N THR A 60 -3.75 -17.51 12.55
CA THR A 60 -4.85 -18.49 12.50
C THR A 60 -4.42 -19.83 11.93
N GLY A 61 -3.21 -19.94 11.37
CA GLY A 61 -2.70 -21.16 10.75
C GLY A 61 -3.40 -21.50 9.43
N GLY A 62 -4.00 -20.51 8.76
CA GLY A 62 -4.77 -20.69 7.52
C GLY A 62 -3.92 -20.90 6.26
N ILE A 63 -2.59 -20.77 6.38
CA ILE A 63 -1.64 -20.88 5.25
C ILE A 63 -0.44 -21.77 5.58
N SER A 64 0.07 -22.46 4.57
CA SER A 64 1.21 -23.36 4.69
C SER A 64 2.55 -22.62 4.86
N ALA A 65 3.58 -23.30 5.38
CA ALA A 65 4.92 -22.73 5.53
C ALA A 65 5.51 -22.21 4.20
N GLY A 66 5.19 -22.85 3.08
CA GLY A 66 5.59 -22.40 1.74
C GLY A 66 4.92 -21.09 1.33
N GLU A 67 3.63 -20.95 1.63
CA GLU A 67 2.86 -19.72 1.36
C GLU A 67 3.31 -18.56 2.25
N ILE A 68 3.69 -18.85 3.50
CA ILE A 68 4.30 -17.87 4.42
C ILE A 68 5.61 -17.35 3.82
N LEU A 69 6.51 -18.24 3.40
CA LEU A 69 7.78 -17.83 2.79
C LEU A 69 7.56 -17.02 1.51
N HIS A 70 6.66 -17.47 0.64
CA HIS A 70 6.32 -16.74 -0.58
C HIS A 70 5.76 -15.33 -0.27
N GLY A 71 4.89 -15.23 0.74
CA GLY A 71 4.35 -13.95 1.19
C GLY A 71 5.43 -12.99 1.69
N PHE A 72 6.38 -13.47 2.49
CA PHE A 72 7.51 -12.65 2.93
C PHE A 72 8.42 -12.19 1.77
N LEU A 73 8.62 -13.03 0.76
CA LEU A 73 9.38 -12.64 -0.44
C LEU A 73 8.67 -11.53 -1.22
N LEU A 74 7.36 -11.65 -1.41
CA LEU A 74 6.55 -10.61 -2.05
C LEU A 74 6.56 -9.31 -1.25
N GLN A 75 6.38 -9.40 0.07
CA GLN A 75 6.45 -8.24 0.96
C GLN A 75 7.82 -7.55 0.88
N GLY A 76 8.91 -8.33 0.90
CA GLY A 76 10.27 -7.81 0.70
C GLY A 76 10.44 -7.12 -0.65
N GLY A 77 9.88 -7.70 -1.72
CA GLY A 77 9.85 -7.08 -3.05
C GLY A 77 9.16 -5.72 -3.05
N TRP A 78 8.00 -5.60 -2.40
CA TRP A 78 7.27 -4.33 -2.26
C TRP A 78 8.04 -3.30 -1.44
N VAL A 79 8.66 -3.70 -0.33
CA VAL A 79 9.52 -2.81 0.47
C VAL A 79 10.65 -2.25 -0.38
N LEU A 80 11.34 -3.10 -1.15
CA LEU A 80 12.39 -2.66 -2.08
C LEU A 80 11.84 -1.73 -3.16
N ALA A 81 10.69 -2.04 -3.75
CA ALA A 81 10.05 -1.20 -4.76
C ALA A 81 9.72 0.19 -4.21
N PHE A 82 9.09 0.29 -3.03
CA PHE A 82 8.80 1.57 -2.40
C PHE A 82 10.07 2.32 -1.98
N LEU A 83 11.09 1.64 -1.47
CA LEU A 83 12.37 2.28 -1.16
C LEU A 83 13.02 2.89 -2.41
N LEU A 84 13.00 2.19 -3.54
CA LEU A 84 13.53 2.71 -4.80
C LEU A 84 12.69 3.89 -5.32
N LEU A 85 11.36 3.80 -5.24
CA LEU A 85 10.46 4.88 -5.64
C LEU A 85 10.71 6.13 -4.79
N SER A 86 10.70 5.98 -3.46
CA SER A 86 10.98 7.07 -2.51
C SER A 86 12.35 7.69 -2.74
N ARG A 87 13.39 6.90 -2.99
CA ARG A 87 14.73 7.41 -3.31
C ARG A 87 14.77 8.20 -4.62
N ARG A 88 14.05 7.75 -5.65
CA ARG A 88 13.95 8.48 -6.94
C ARG A 88 13.19 9.79 -6.80
N THR A 89 12.06 9.77 -6.08
CA THR A 89 11.26 10.96 -5.80
C THR A 89 12.05 11.96 -4.97
N TRP A 90 12.75 11.51 -3.94
CA TRP A 90 13.63 12.34 -3.11
C TRP A 90 14.73 13.02 -3.91
N ARG A 91 15.46 12.27 -4.75
CA ARG A 91 16.51 12.83 -5.63
C ARG A 91 15.95 13.85 -6.63
N SER A 92 14.75 13.61 -7.16
CA SER A 92 14.08 14.53 -8.09
C SER A 92 13.56 15.79 -7.40
N GLY A 93 13.05 15.64 -6.18
CA GLY A 93 12.57 16.73 -5.33
C GLY A 93 13.70 17.66 -4.90
N ILE A 94 14.82 17.13 -4.39
CA ILE A 94 15.98 17.95 -4.00
C ILE A 94 16.52 18.75 -5.20
N ARG A 95 16.57 18.15 -6.40
CA ARG A 95 16.99 18.86 -7.62
C ARG A 95 16.06 20.04 -7.97
N ARG A 96 14.78 19.97 -7.60
CA ARG A 96 13.79 21.02 -7.87
C ARG A 96 13.75 22.09 -6.77
N TYR A 97 14.10 21.75 -5.53
CA TYR A 97 14.16 22.70 -4.41
C TYR A 97 15.51 23.40 -4.23
N GLY A 98 16.60 22.86 -4.78
CA GLY A 98 17.91 23.53 -4.79
C GLY A 98 17.99 24.82 -5.62
N ALA A 99 16.95 25.14 -6.40
CA ALA A 99 16.87 26.37 -7.21
C ALA A 99 16.20 27.57 -6.48
N PHE A 100 15.65 27.37 -5.28
CA PHE A 100 15.02 28.44 -4.48
C PHE A 100 15.75 28.69 -3.15
N GLY A 101 16.97 28.19 -3.01
CA GLY A 101 17.81 28.31 -1.80
C GLY A 101 19.15 29.01 -2.04
N ALA A 102 19.19 30.00 -2.94
CA ALA A 102 20.30 30.93 -3.13
C ALA A 102 19.77 32.34 -3.33
#